data_AF-A0A0G0U3N1-F1
#
_entry.id   AF-A0A0G0U3N1-F1
#
_cell.length_a   1.000
_cell.length_b   1.000
_cell.length_c   1.000
_cell.angle_alpha   90.00
_cell.angle_beta   90.00
_cell.angle_gamma   90.00
#
_symmetry.space_group_name_H-M   'P 1'
#
loop_
_entity.id
_entity.type
_entity.pdbx_description
1 polymer ?
#
loop_
_entity_poly.entity_id
_entity_poly.type
_entity_poly.pdbx_seq_one_letter_code
_entity_poly.pdbx_strand_id
1 'polypeptide(L)'
;MRIKIKILPLFLLPLFVLVVLSPTVLAVSSTFLQKATEYYQRNCLRRNVSRSDAINCYLFDKVAELDQGLLATNDKVRDLESIVATQTAEIIDLNNKLENIPVQSSKSIMVLDAHNNELGILVDKGSEGNNTIFVPSINKFIDIQHWEVAKASLGFTTSDCTGTPYLTPKSDYVQSSKFGDYYTTSPTETPSERDITSILRWEPSSETVVCAETDFVSLSVPAVSITIPFSEPLVQPFQFKYQ
;
A
#
# COMPACT_ATOMS: atom_id res chain seq x y z
N MET A 1 16.73 -77.88 2.91
CA MET A 1 17.09 -76.54 2.38
C MET A 1 18.07 -75.90 3.38
N ARG A 2 19.36 -75.79 3.05
CA ARG A 2 20.41 -75.31 3.99
C ARG A 2 20.64 -73.81 3.77
N ILE A 3 20.29 -72.99 4.76
CA ILE A 3 20.52 -71.54 4.74
C ILE A 3 21.94 -71.27 5.28
N LYS A 4 22.82 -70.74 4.44
CA LYS A 4 24.15 -70.25 4.84
C LYS A 4 24.01 -68.81 5.35
N ILE A 5 24.04 -68.61 6.66
CA ILE A 5 24.09 -67.28 7.28
C ILE A 5 25.53 -66.77 7.21
N LYS A 6 25.76 -65.68 6.47
CA LYS A 6 27.05 -65.00 6.35
C LYS A 6 27.32 -64.21 7.65
N ILE A 7 28.20 -64.71 8.50
CA ILE A 7 28.60 -64.14 9.82
C ILE A 7 29.52 -62.90 9.68
N LEU A 8 29.65 -62.33 8.49
CA LEU A 8 30.60 -61.25 8.21
C LEU A 8 30.29 -59.87 8.86
N PRO A 9 29.06 -59.47 9.26
CA PRO A 9 28.84 -58.10 9.72
C PRO A 9 29.11 -57.86 11.22
N LEU A 10 29.29 -58.90 12.04
CA LEU A 10 29.33 -58.73 13.50
C LEU A 10 30.68 -58.24 14.06
N PHE A 11 31.78 -58.46 13.33
CA PHE A 11 33.14 -58.04 13.75
C PHE A 11 33.53 -56.62 13.30
N LEU A 12 32.82 -56.05 12.32
CA LEU A 12 33.11 -54.71 11.78
C LEU A 12 32.48 -53.58 12.61
N LEU A 13 31.39 -53.85 13.32
CA LEU A 13 30.68 -52.85 14.14
C LEU A 13 31.52 -52.28 15.30
N PRO A 14 32.21 -53.08 16.14
CA PRO A 14 33.00 -52.53 17.24
C PRO A 14 34.24 -51.78 16.75
N LEU A 15 34.83 -52.18 15.60
CA LEU A 15 35.97 -51.48 14.99
C LEU A 15 35.55 -50.12 14.44
N PHE A 16 34.38 -50.03 13.81
CA PHE A 16 33.84 -48.78 13.28
C PHE A 16 33.51 -47.79 14.41
N VAL A 17 32.92 -48.28 15.51
CA VAL A 17 32.64 -47.45 16.70
C VAL A 17 33.94 -46.94 17.33
N LEU A 18 35.01 -47.75 17.38
CA LEU A 18 36.32 -47.32 17.93
C LEU A 18 37.03 -46.28 17.04
N VAL A 19 36.91 -46.40 15.71
CA VAL A 19 37.56 -45.48 14.75
C VAL A 19 36.81 -44.15 14.65
N VAL A 20 35.47 -44.14 14.81
CA VAL A 20 34.67 -42.92 14.70
C VAL A 20 34.63 -42.11 16.00
N LEU A 21 34.76 -42.74 17.18
CA LEU A 21 34.73 -42.07 18.49
C LEU A 21 36.11 -41.75 19.09
N SER A 22 37.20 -42.31 18.57
CA SER A 22 38.56 -42.01 19.07
C SER A 22 39.09 -40.60 18.79
N PRO A 23 38.75 -39.88 17.69
CA PRO A 23 39.32 -38.56 17.45
C PRO A 23 38.72 -37.46 18.34
N THR A 24 37.52 -37.64 18.89
CA THR A 24 36.87 -36.62 19.75
C THR A 24 37.39 -36.63 21.19
N VAL A 25 37.90 -37.77 21.69
CA VAL A 25 38.37 -37.90 23.08
C VAL A 25 39.85 -37.49 23.24
N LEU A 26 40.67 -37.60 22.20
CA LEU A 26 42.11 -37.23 22.25
C LEU A 26 42.39 -35.73 22.13
N ALA A 27 41.40 -34.92 21.74
CA ALA A 27 41.58 -33.47 21.62
C ALA A 27 41.59 -32.72 22.97
N VAL A 28 40.96 -33.29 24.02
CA VAL A 28 40.71 -32.57 25.28
C VAL A 28 41.85 -32.68 26.31
N SER A 29 42.81 -33.61 26.16
CA SER A 29 43.95 -33.76 27.09
C SER A 29 45.32 -33.51 26.47
N SER A 30 45.38 -33.08 25.20
CA SER A 30 46.64 -32.97 24.48
C SER A 30 47.37 -31.66 24.83
N THR A 31 48.68 -31.76 25.08
CA THR A 31 49.61 -30.61 25.17
C THR A 31 49.57 -29.73 23.92
N PHE A 32 48.98 -30.22 22.82
CA PHE A 32 48.71 -29.48 21.61
C PHE A 32 47.70 -28.34 21.83
N LEU A 33 46.58 -28.55 22.55
CA LEU A 33 45.61 -27.49 22.83
C LEU A 33 46.26 -26.36 23.66
N GLN A 34 47.06 -26.74 24.66
CA GLN A 34 47.79 -25.78 25.50
C GLN A 34 48.85 -25.02 24.70
N LYS A 35 49.66 -25.71 23.88
CA LYS A 35 50.66 -25.07 22.99
C LYS A 35 50.01 -24.19 21.92
N ALA A 36 48.86 -24.61 21.38
CA ALA A 36 48.09 -23.82 20.43
C ALA A 36 47.54 -22.55 21.09
N THR A 37 47.05 -22.66 22.32
CA THR A 37 46.59 -21.51 23.12
C THR A 37 47.73 -20.55 23.43
N GLU A 38 48.91 -21.04 23.84
CA GLU A 38 50.09 -20.21 24.07
C GLU A 38 50.60 -19.54 22.79
N TYR A 39 50.59 -20.26 21.65
CA TYR A 39 50.94 -19.69 20.35
C TYR A 39 49.96 -18.58 19.94
N TYR A 40 48.65 -18.80 20.13
CA TYR A 40 47.62 -17.81 19.85
C TYR A 40 47.78 -16.58 20.74
N GLN A 41 47.99 -16.76 22.04
CA GLN A 41 48.19 -15.64 22.96
C GLN A 41 49.46 -14.85 22.64
N ARG A 42 50.54 -15.52 22.22
CA ARG A 42 51.82 -14.87 21.92
C ARG A 42 51.83 -14.12 20.59
N ASN A 43 51.18 -14.67 19.57
CA ASN A 43 51.26 -14.16 18.21
C ASN A 43 50.00 -13.44 17.73
N CYS A 44 48.81 -13.80 18.24
CA CYS A 44 47.52 -13.27 17.78
C CYS A 44 46.96 -12.14 18.66
N LEU A 45 47.20 -12.14 19.98
CA LEU A 45 46.69 -11.07 20.87
C LEU A 45 47.50 -9.76 20.78
N ARG A 46 48.71 -9.78 20.22
CA ARG A 46 49.53 -8.57 20.03
C ARG A 46 49.17 -7.92 18.70
N ARG A 47 48.46 -6.79 18.74
CA ARG A 47 47.94 -6.00 17.59
C ARG A 47 49.00 -5.36 16.67
N ASN A 48 50.21 -5.92 16.58
CA ASN A 48 51.25 -5.40 15.68
C ASN A 48 51.28 -6.25 14.40
N VAL A 49 50.50 -5.84 13.41
CA VAL A 49 50.16 -6.57 12.16
C VAL A 49 51.33 -6.63 11.15
N SER A 50 52.56 -6.36 11.59
CA SER A 50 53.75 -6.30 10.73
C SER A 50 54.42 -7.66 10.47
N ARG A 51 53.94 -8.74 11.09
CA ARG A 51 54.47 -10.12 10.91
C ARG A 51 53.44 -11.03 10.23
N SER A 52 53.89 -11.86 9.29
CA SER A 52 53.06 -12.81 8.53
C SER A 52 52.13 -13.66 9.43
N ASP A 53 52.64 -14.13 10.57
CA ASP A 53 51.86 -14.95 11.52
C ASP A 53 50.71 -14.16 12.16
N ALA A 54 50.90 -12.87 12.46
CA ALA A 54 49.86 -12.01 13.02
C ALA A 54 48.75 -11.71 12.00
N ILE A 55 49.10 -11.64 10.71
CA ILE A 55 48.13 -11.50 9.61
C ILE A 55 47.28 -12.78 9.51
N ASN A 56 47.89 -13.96 9.57
CA ASN A 56 47.15 -15.23 9.53
C ASN A 56 46.19 -15.39 10.72
N CYS A 57 46.61 -14.99 11.92
CA CYS A 57 45.73 -14.93 13.09
C CYS A 57 44.53 -14.00 12.86
N TYR A 58 44.79 -12.77 12.39
CA TYR A 58 43.75 -11.80 12.12
C TYR A 58 42.76 -12.28 11.06
N LEU A 59 43.25 -12.92 9.99
CA LEU A 59 42.40 -13.51 8.96
C LEU A 59 41.54 -14.64 9.52
N PHE A 60 42.11 -15.50 10.38
CA PHE A 60 41.36 -16.59 11.02
C PHE A 60 40.25 -16.05 11.94
N ASP A 61 40.57 -15.07 12.79
CA ASP A 61 39.58 -14.42 13.66
C ASP A 61 38.46 -13.74 12.83
N LYS A 62 38.82 -13.10 11.71
CA LYS A 62 37.85 -12.48 10.80
C LYS A 62 36.99 -13.49 10.06
N VAL A 63 37.53 -14.63 9.67
CA VAL A 63 36.74 -15.73 9.09
C VAL A 63 35.75 -16.27 10.11
N ALA A 64 36.15 -16.45 11.37
CA ALA A 64 35.24 -16.88 12.43
C ALA A 64 34.14 -15.85 12.72
N GLU A 65 34.46 -14.55 12.73
CA GLU A 65 33.48 -13.47 12.88
C GLU A 65 32.48 -13.44 11.70
N LEU A 66 32.97 -13.61 10.48
CA LEU A 66 32.13 -13.71 9.28
C LEU A 66 31.23 -14.95 9.31
N ASP A 67 31.74 -16.10 9.76
CA ASP A 67 30.96 -17.33 9.88
C ASP A 67 29.84 -17.19 10.93
N GLN A 68 30.13 -16.58 12.08
CA GLN A 68 29.11 -16.22 13.07
C GLN A 68 28.08 -15.23 12.51
N GLY A 69 28.53 -14.23 11.76
CA GLY A 69 27.64 -13.28 11.08
C GLY A 69 26.74 -13.95 10.04
N LEU A 70 27.27 -14.93 9.31
CA LEU A 70 26.52 -15.71 8.33
C LEU A 70 25.45 -16.58 9.00
N LEU A 71 25.80 -17.28 10.09
CA LEU A 71 24.86 -18.07 10.87
C LEU A 71 23.72 -17.21 11.42
N ALA A 72 24.04 -16.07 12.04
CA ALA A 72 23.05 -15.14 12.57
C ALA A 72 22.15 -14.55 11.47
N THR A 73 22.70 -14.31 10.28
CA THR A 73 21.92 -13.84 9.12
C THR A 73 21.00 -14.92 8.61
N ASN A 74 21.46 -16.16 8.54
CA ASN A 74 20.67 -17.30 8.09
C ASN A 74 19.50 -17.58 9.04
N ASP A 75 19.71 -17.45 10.35
CA ASP A 75 18.64 -17.55 11.34
C ASP A 75 17.57 -16.46 11.12
N LYS A 76 17.99 -15.20 10.90
CA LYS A 76 17.07 -14.11 10.58
C LYS A 76 16.29 -14.33 9.28
N VAL A 77 16.94 -14.88 8.26
CA VAL A 77 16.27 -15.21 6.98
C VAL A 77 15.20 -16.27 7.23
N ARG A 78 15.50 -17.32 7.98
CA ARG A 78 14.53 -18.35 8.34
C ARG A 78 13.35 -17.80 9.15
N ASP A 79 13.60 -16.89 10.08
CA ASP A 79 12.56 -16.23 10.85
C ASP A 79 11.66 -15.36 9.95
N LEU A 80 12.26 -14.62 9.00
CA LEU A 80 11.51 -13.84 8.00
C LEU A 80 10.68 -14.73 7.08
N GLU A 81 11.21 -15.87 6.62
CA GLU A 81 10.47 -16.84 5.81
C GLU A 81 9.24 -17.37 6.56
N SER A 82 9.37 -17.64 7.87
CA SER A 82 8.27 -18.06 8.73
C SER A 82 7.19 -16.97 8.87
N ILE A 83 7.60 -15.70 9.05
CA ILE A 83 6.67 -14.56 9.11
C ILE A 83 5.93 -14.40 7.78
N VAL A 84 6.63 -14.46 6.65
CA VAL A 84 6.02 -14.36 5.32
C VAL A 84 5.02 -15.48 5.07
N ALA A 85 5.35 -16.72 5.46
CA ALA A 85 4.42 -17.85 5.35
C ALA A 85 3.15 -17.62 6.18
N THR A 86 3.29 -17.09 7.40
CA THR A 86 2.17 -16.78 8.29
C THR A 86 1.28 -15.67 7.71
N GLN A 87 1.87 -14.55 7.29
CA GLN A 87 1.14 -13.44 6.66
C GLN A 87 0.44 -13.87 5.37
N THR A 88 1.08 -14.72 4.57
CA THR A 88 0.46 -15.26 3.35
C THR A 88 -0.77 -16.09 3.67
N ALA A 89 -0.72 -16.92 4.72
CA ALA A 89 -1.87 -17.69 5.18
C ALA A 89 -3.01 -16.79 5.70
N GLU A 90 -2.68 -15.73 6.46
CA GLU A 90 -3.65 -14.74 6.92
C GLU A 90 -4.33 -13.98 5.77
N ILE A 91 -3.56 -13.59 4.75
CA ILE A 91 -4.09 -12.95 3.53
C ILE A 91 -5.05 -13.89 2.80
N ILE A 92 -4.68 -15.16 2.65
CA ILE A 92 -5.55 -16.16 2.01
C ILE A 92 -6.84 -16.35 2.83
N ASP A 93 -6.75 -16.45 4.16
CA ASP A 93 -7.91 -16.55 5.04
C ASP A 93 -8.81 -15.31 4.96
N LEU A 94 -8.23 -14.11 4.96
CA LEU A 94 -8.98 -12.86 4.78
C LEU A 94 -9.65 -12.78 3.42
N ASN A 95 -8.98 -13.18 2.33
CA ASN A 95 -9.57 -13.22 1.00
C ASN A 95 -10.70 -14.23 0.93
N ASN A 96 -10.53 -15.42 1.49
CA ASN A 96 -11.60 -16.42 1.56
C ASN A 96 -12.78 -15.90 2.40
N LYS A 97 -12.52 -15.20 3.50
CA LYS A 97 -13.57 -14.54 4.28
C LYS A 97 -14.26 -13.46 3.47
N LEU A 98 -13.53 -12.66 2.70
CA LEU A 98 -14.09 -11.61 1.86
C LEU A 98 -14.99 -12.19 0.74
N GLU A 99 -14.57 -13.27 0.10
CA GLU A 99 -15.37 -13.99 -0.91
C GLU A 99 -16.63 -14.63 -0.31
N ASN A 100 -16.56 -15.07 0.94
CA ASN A 100 -17.66 -15.72 1.65
C ASN A 100 -18.47 -14.79 2.56
N ILE A 101 -18.10 -13.51 2.66
CA ILE A 101 -19.04 -12.50 3.14
C ILE A 101 -20.14 -12.54 2.10
N PRO A 102 -21.37 -13.00 2.45
CA PRO A 102 -22.47 -12.84 1.54
C PRO A 102 -22.50 -11.35 1.26
N VAL A 103 -22.32 -10.97 0.01
CA VAL A 103 -22.90 -9.75 -0.50
C VAL A 103 -24.40 -9.98 -0.31
N GLN A 104 -24.89 -9.80 0.93
CA GLN A 104 -26.26 -9.41 1.16
C GLN A 104 -26.42 -8.29 0.16
N SER A 105 -27.21 -8.52 -0.90
CA SER A 105 -27.52 -7.56 -1.96
C SER A 105 -27.40 -6.19 -1.35
N SER A 106 -26.29 -5.50 -1.67
CA SER A 106 -25.75 -4.43 -0.83
C SER A 106 -26.89 -3.48 -0.54
N LYS A 107 -27.38 -3.55 0.70
CA LYS A 107 -28.61 -2.92 1.15
C LYS A 107 -28.40 -1.43 1.02
N SER A 108 -28.73 -0.93 -0.15
CA SER A 108 -28.37 0.40 -0.60
C SER A 108 -29.65 1.15 -0.83
N ILE A 109 -29.64 2.42 -0.46
CA ILE A 109 -30.78 3.28 -0.68
C ILE A 109 -30.53 3.93 -2.02
N MET A 110 -31.20 3.46 -3.06
CA MET A 110 -31.24 4.15 -4.33
C MET A 110 -32.00 5.46 -4.19
N VAL A 111 -31.43 6.52 -4.74
CA VAL A 111 -32.08 7.83 -4.86
C VAL A 111 -32.63 7.93 -6.28
N LEU A 112 -33.94 8.15 -6.39
CA LEU A 112 -34.61 8.43 -7.64
C LEU A 112 -35.25 9.81 -7.61
N ASP A 113 -35.41 10.43 -8.77
CA ASP A 113 -36.26 11.60 -8.90
C ASP A 113 -37.76 11.22 -8.87
N ALA A 114 -38.64 12.23 -8.98
CA ALA A 114 -40.08 12.02 -8.99
C ALA A 114 -40.59 11.19 -10.19
N HIS A 115 -39.83 11.13 -11.28
CA HIS A 115 -40.14 10.36 -12.49
C HIS A 115 -39.58 8.93 -12.45
N ASN A 116 -38.97 8.51 -11.34
CA ASN A 116 -38.24 7.24 -11.19
C ASN A 116 -36.94 7.14 -12.01
N ASN A 117 -36.34 8.27 -12.41
CA ASN A 117 -34.98 8.25 -12.94
C ASN A 117 -34.00 8.01 -11.80
N GLU A 118 -33.11 7.04 -11.97
CA GLU A 118 -32.05 6.75 -11.01
C GLU A 118 -31.00 7.87 -11.01
N LEU A 119 -30.77 8.46 -9.84
CA LEU A 119 -29.72 9.45 -9.64
C LEU A 119 -28.43 8.78 -9.17
N GLY A 120 -28.55 7.81 -8.25
CA GLY A 120 -27.43 7.04 -7.72
C GLY A 120 -27.75 6.39 -6.38
N ILE A 121 -26.71 6.04 -5.64
CA ILE A 121 -26.78 5.41 -4.32
C ILE A 121 -26.59 6.47 -3.25
N LEU A 122 -27.50 6.57 -2.28
CA LEU A 122 -27.37 7.48 -1.15
C LEU A 122 -26.16 7.10 -0.29
N VAL A 123 -25.25 8.05 -0.10
CA VAL A 123 -24.08 7.91 0.76
C VAL A 123 -24.30 8.68 2.06
N ASP A 124 -24.76 9.92 1.93
CA ASP A 124 -25.07 10.76 3.08
C ASP A 124 -26.34 11.58 2.82
N LYS A 125 -27.15 11.73 3.87
CA LYS A 125 -28.32 12.59 3.89
C LYS A 125 -28.02 13.75 4.83
N GLY A 126 -27.54 14.84 4.26
CA GLY A 126 -27.31 16.08 4.97
C GLY A 126 -28.61 16.74 5.47
N SER A 127 -28.44 17.79 6.26
CA SER A 127 -29.53 18.68 6.66
C SER A 127 -30.07 19.46 5.45
N GLU A 128 -31.34 19.88 5.52
CA GLU A 128 -31.92 20.86 4.58
C GLU A 128 -32.00 20.42 3.11
N GLY A 129 -32.02 19.12 2.84
CA GLY A 129 -32.19 18.60 1.47
C GLY A 129 -30.88 18.46 0.68
N ASN A 130 -29.74 18.61 1.36
CA ASN A 130 -28.43 18.24 0.81
C ASN A 130 -28.28 16.71 0.85
N ASN A 131 -28.09 16.08 -0.30
CA ASN A 131 -27.84 14.64 -0.37
C ASN A 131 -26.55 14.39 -1.12
N THR A 132 -25.68 13.56 -0.58
CA THR A 132 -24.51 13.06 -1.30
C THR A 132 -24.85 11.69 -1.84
N ILE A 133 -24.76 11.55 -3.16
CA ILE A 133 -24.98 10.29 -3.86
C ILE A 133 -23.68 9.80 -4.50
N PHE A 134 -23.52 8.49 -4.58
CA PHE A 134 -22.51 7.85 -5.40
C PHE A 134 -23.15 7.40 -6.71
N VAL A 135 -22.51 7.72 -7.84
CA VAL A 135 -23.00 7.39 -9.18
C VAL A 135 -22.08 6.32 -9.78
N PRO A 136 -22.48 5.03 -9.78
CA PRO A 136 -21.60 3.93 -10.17
C PRO A 136 -21.11 4.02 -11.62
N SER A 137 -21.93 4.52 -12.54
CA SER A 137 -21.61 4.61 -13.97
C SER A 137 -20.43 5.53 -14.28
N ILE A 138 -20.19 6.53 -13.44
CA ILE A 138 -19.05 7.45 -13.56
C ILE A 138 -18.03 7.31 -12.42
N ASN A 139 -18.30 6.43 -11.45
CA ASN A 139 -17.49 6.20 -10.26
C ASN A 139 -17.13 7.51 -9.53
N LYS A 140 -18.14 8.37 -9.27
CA LYS A 140 -17.98 9.67 -8.59
C LYS A 140 -19.09 9.93 -7.60
N PHE A 141 -18.81 10.83 -6.66
CA PHE A 141 -19.78 11.37 -5.73
C PHE A 141 -20.38 12.66 -6.28
N ILE A 142 -21.66 12.88 -6.03
CA ILE A 142 -22.37 14.09 -6.43
C ILE A 142 -23.11 14.61 -5.21
N ASP A 143 -22.83 15.85 -4.85
CA ASP A 143 -23.64 16.58 -3.88
C ASP A 143 -24.83 17.19 -4.60
N ILE A 144 -26.03 16.89 -4.15
CA ILE A 144 -27.27 17.50 -4.63
C ILE A 144 -27.72 18.49 -3.56
N GLN A 145 -27.72 19.77 -3.88
CA GLN A 145 -28.14 20.87 -3.00
C GLN A 145 -29.31 21.58 -3.65
N HIS A 146 -30.42 21.73 -2.92
CA HIS A 146 -31.60 22.45 -3.43
C HIS A 146 -31.92 22.04 -4.88
N TRP A 147 -32.05 20.72 -5.12
CA TRP A 147 -32.55 20.15 -6.38
C TRP A 147 -31.62 20.28 -7.60
N GLU A 148 -30.39 20.73 -7.40
CA GLU A 148 -29.35 20.83 -8.42
C GLU A 148 -28.05 20.19 -7.92
N VAL A 149 -27.19 19.78 -8.83
CA VAL A 149 -25.81 19.39 -8.49
C VAL A 149 -25.10 20.61 -7.90
N ALA A 150 -24.35 20.37 -6.82
CA ALA A 150 -23.62 21.42 -6.12
C ALA A 150 -22.74 22.20 -7.10
N LYS A 151 -22.90 23.52 -7.05
CA LYS A 151 -22.15 24.45 -7.89
C LYS A 151 -20.78 24.67 -7.31
N ALA A 152 -19.82 24.86 -8.19
CA ALA A 152 -18.51 25.31 -7.76
C ALA A 152 -17.94 26.39 -8.68
N SER A 153 -17.00 27.10 -8.09
CA SER A 153 -16.16 28.07 -8.78
C SER A 153 -15.04 27.34 -9.51
N LEU A 154 -14.83 27.64 -10.79
CA LEU A 154 -13.68 27.18 -11.56
C LEU A 154 -12.61 28.28 -11.54
N GLY A 155 -11.39 27.95 -11.10
CA GLY A 155 -10.26 28.87 -11.14
C GLY A 155 -9.53 28.82 -12.48
N PHE A 156 -8.96 29.93 -12.93
CA PHE A 156 -8.17 30.03 -14.15
C PHE A 156 -6.88 30.80 -13.89
N THR A 157 -5.83 30.47 -14.62
CA THR A 157 -4.56 31.21 -14.60
C THR A 157 -4.57 32.41 -15.55
N THR A 158 -5.65 32.61 -16.29
CA THR A 158 -5.93 33.77 -17.16
C THR A 158 -6.93 34.71 -16.48
N SER A 159 -6.92 36.00 -16.83
CA SER A 159 -7.82 37.00 -16.22
C SER A 159 -9.24 37.01 -16.80
N ASP A 160 -9.47 36.31 -17.92
CA ASP A 160 -10.73 36.30 -18.67
C ASP A 160 -11.47 34.95 -18.60
N CYS A 161 -11.10 34.10 -17.64
CA CYS A 161 -11.65 32.75 -17.45
C CYS A 161 -11.55 31.86 -18.70
N THR A 162 -10.47 32.02 -19.48
CA THR A 162 -10.19 31.19 -20.65
C THR A 162 -9.10 30.15 -20.38
N GLY A 163 -9.08 29.08 -21.17
CA GLY A 163 -8.09 28.00 -21.05
C GLY A 163 -8.54 26.88 -20.12
N THR A 164 -7.58 26.25 -19.44
CA THR A 164 -7.85 25.08 -18.58
C THR A 164 -8.42 25.53 -17.24
N PRO A 165 -9.63 25.11 -16.86
CA PRO A 165 -10.16 25.35 -15.52
C PRO A 165 -9.44 24.48 -14.48
N TYR A 166 -9.37 24.99 -13.26
CA TYR A 166 -8.77 24.34 -12.10
C TYR A 166 -9.77 24.28 -10.94
N LEU A 167 -9.70 23.18 -10.20
CA LEU A 167 -10.50 22.93 -9.00
C LEU A 167 -9.59 22.74 -7.80
N THR A 168 -10.06 23.15 -6.62
CA THR A 168 -9.46 22.74 -5.36
C THR A 168 -9.55 21.21 -5.26
N PRO A 169 -8.48 20.51 -4.86
CA PRO A 169 -8.51 19.06 -4.70
C PRO A 169 -9.55 18.69 -3.64
N LYS A 170 -10.71 18.25 -4.11
CA LYS A 170 -11.67 17.46 -3.37
C LYS A 170 -11.68 16.11 -4.03
N SER A 171 -11.32 15.07 -3.28
CA SER A 171 -11.31 13.71 -3.80
C SER A 171 -12.74 13.33 -4.21
N ASP A 172 -12.96 13.27 -5.52
CA ASP A 172 -14.05 12.52 -6.18
C ASP A 172 -15.45 13.14 -6.26
N TYR A 173 -15.59 14.46 -6.07
CA TYR A 173 -16.87 15.14 -6.25
C TYR A 173 -17.03 15.72 -7.66
N VAL A 174 -18.22 15.50 -8.24
CA VAL A 174 -18.68 16.21 -9.43
C VAL A 174 -19.20 17.59 -9.03
N GLN A 175 -18.82 18.60 -9.79
CA GLN A 175 -19.26 19.97 -9.59
C GLN A 175 -19.88 20.51 -10.87
N SER A 176 -21.00 21.22 -10.76
CA SER A 176 -21.70 21.81 -11.90
C SER A 176 -21.22 23.25 -12.13
N SER A 177 -20.89 23.58 -13.37
CA SER A 177 -20.96 24.96 -13.86
C SER A 177 -22.33 25.08 -14.52
N LYS A 178 -23.16 26.04 -14.11
CA LYS A 178 -24.62 26.08 -14.40
C LYS A 178 -25.05 26.04 -15.89
N PHE A 179 -24.12 25.94 -16.85
CA PHE A 179 -24.44 25.72 -18.27
C PHE A 179 -24.60 24.25 -18.67
N GLY A 180 -24.72 23.35 -17.70
CA GLY A 180 -24.88 21.91 -17.96
C GLY A 180 -23.55 21.17 -18.18
N ASP A 181 -22.43 21.87 -18.01
CA ASP A 181 -21.11 21.26 -17.98
C ASP A 181 -20.75 20.87 -16.55
N TYR A 182 -20.36 19.61 -16.40
CA TYR A 182 -19.95 19.03 -15.12
C TYR A 182 -18.45 18.79 -15.13
N TYR A 183 -17.82 19.02 -13.99
CA TYR A 183 -16.37 18.90 -13.85
C TYR A 183 -16.01 18.01 -12.66
N THR A 184 -14.91 17.29 -12.79
CA THR A 184 -14.21 16.58 -11.71
C THR A 184 -12.73 16.93 -11.75
N THR A 185 -12.01 16.71 -10.66
CA THR A 185 -10.54 16.76 -10.70
C THR A 185 -9.98 15.64 -11.56
N SER A 186 -8.94 15.92 -12.35
CA SER A 186 -8.19 14.89 -13.09
C SER A 186 -7.62 13.83 -12.14
N PRO A 187 -7.89 12.52 -12.35
CA PRO A 187 -7.41 11.47 -11.46
C PRO A 187 -5.91 11.18 -11.62
N THR A 188 -5.31 11.61 -12.74
CA THR A 188 -3.90 11.34 -13.06
C THR A 188 -2.96 12.47 -12.67
N GLU A 189 -3.49 13.64 -12.32
CA GLU A 189 -2.67 14.81 -11.98
C GLU A 189 -2.55 15.00 -10.48
N THR A 190 -1.33 15.24 -10.03
CA THR A 190 -1.04 15.60 -8.64
C THR A 190 -1.39 17.06 -8.40
N PRO A 191 -2.04 17.40 -7.28
CA PRO A 191 -2.28 18.80 -6.92
C PRO A 191 -0.98 19.61 -6.88
N SER A 192 -1.03 20.82 -7.44
CA SER A 192 0.11 21.75 -7.46
C SER A 192 -0.35 23.17 -7.17
N GLU A 193 0.52 24.00 -6.60
CA GLU A 193 0.25 25.43 -6.44
C GLU A 193 0.17 26.12 -7.80
N ARG A 194 -0.83 26.99 -7.97
CA ARG A 194 -1.05 27.78 -9.19
C ARG A 194 -1.54 29.17 -8.84
N ASP A 195 -1.10 30.15 -9.61
CA ASP A 195 -1.59 31.52 -9.57
C ASP A 195 -2.97 31.58 -10.26
N ILE A 196 -4.02 31.70 -9.46
CA ILE A 196 -5.39 31.84 -9.95
C ILE A 196 -5.67 33.34 -10.11
N THR A 197 -5.89 33.76 -11.36
CA THR A 197 -6.07 35.17 -11.74
C THR A 197 -7.51 35.50 -12.13
N SER A 198 -8.35 34.49 -12.33
CA SER A 198 -9.80 34.68 -12.38
C SER A 198 -10.56 33.45 -11.89
N ILE A 199 -11.82 33.67 -11.51
CA ILE A 199 -12.77 32.64 -11.14
C ILE A 199 -14.03 32.79 -11.98
N LEU A 200 -14.44 31.69 -12.61
CA LEU A 200 -15.75 31.54 -13.20
C LEU A 200 -16.71 31.04 -12.12
N ARG A 201 -17.71 31.83 -11.75
CA ARG A 201 -18.69 31.48 -10.70
C ARG A 201 -20.11 31.86 -11.10
N TRP A 202 -21.07 31.23 -10.42
CA TRP A 202 -22.47 31.59 -10.51
C TRP A 202 -22.77 32.85 -9.70
N GLU A 203 -23.46 33.82 -10.31
CA GLU A 203 -23.95 35.03 -9.66
C GLU A 203 -25.48 34.92 -9.48
N PRO A 204 -25.97 34.69 -8.24
CA PRO A 204 -27.40 34.48 -7.99
C PRO A 204 -28.26 35.70 -8.33
N SER A 205 -27.72 36.90 -8.21
CA SER A 205 -28.45 38.15 -8.41
C SER A 205 -28.82 38.41 -9.87
N SER A 206 -27.93 38.08 -10.81
CA SER A 206 -28.12 38.25 -12.25
C SER A 206 -28.62 36.99 -12.94
N GLU A 207 -28.65 35.86 -12.23
CA GLU A 207 -28.82 34.55 -12.81
C GLU A 207 -27.90 34.29 -14.02
N THR A 208 -26.62 34.68 -13.90
CA THR A 208 -25.62 34.41 -14.92
C THR A 208 -24.34 33.86 -14.32
N VAL A 209 -23.54 33.19 -15.16
CA VAL A 209 -22.16 32.90 -14.81
C VAL A 209 -21.33 34.14 -15.12
N VAL A 210 -20.50 34.53 -14.17
CA VAL A 210 -19.62 35.69 -14.29
C VAL A 210 -18.17 35.23 -14.14
N CYS A 211 -17.31 35.78 -14.99
CA CYS A 211 -15.88 35.74 -14.77
C CYS A 211 -15.50 36.92 -13.85
N ALA A 212 -14.86 36.63 -12.74
CA ALA A 212 -14.38 37.64 -11.81
C ALA A 212 -12.85 37.53 -11.69
N GLU A 213 -12.16 38.66 -11.91
CA GLU A 213 -10.72 38.75 -11.65
C GLU A 213 -10.44 38.51 -10.15
N THR A 214 -9.34 37.85 -9.89
CA THR A 214 -8.85 37.54 -8.55
C THR A 214 -7.32 37.43 -8.59
N ASP A 215 -6.68 37.32 -7.44
CA ASP A 215 -5.23 37.11 -7.40
C ASP A 215 -4.87 36.35 -6.13
N PHE A 216 -4.69 35.04 -6.25
CA PHE A 216 -4.22 34.20 -5.16
C PHE A 216 -3.55 32.92 -5.66
N VAL A 217 -2.64 32.39 -4.85
CA VAL A 217 -2.04 31.06 -5.05
C VAL A 217 -2.94 30.01 -4.42
N SER A 218 -3.25 28.94 -5.15
CA SER A 218 -4.06 27.83 -4.67
C SER A 218 -3.48 26.48 -5.05
N LEU A 219 -3.51 25.54 -4.11
CA LEU A 219 -3.28 24.13 -4.42
C LEU A 219 -4.48 23.63 -5.23
N SER A 220 -4.24 23.28 -6.49
CA SER A 220 -5.30 22.98 -7.45
C SER A 220 -4.92 21.85 -8.41
N VAL A 221 -5.93 21.24 -9.01
CA VAL A 221 -5.82 20.18 -10.02
C VAL A 221 -6.61 20.62 -11.26
N PRO A 222 -6.15 20.33 -12.49
CA PRO A 222 -6.96 20.57 -13.67
C PRO A 222 -8.33 19.90 -13.56
N ALA A 223 -9.36 20.67 -13.92
CA ALA A 223 -10.71 20.19 -13.99
C ALA A 223 -10.94 19.51 -15.35
N VAL A 224 -11.59 18.35 -15.32
CA VAL A 224 -11.95 17.55 -16.49
C VAL A 224 -13.45 17.57 -16.62
N SER A 225 -13.93 17.93 -17.82
CA SER A 225 -15.36 17.87 -18.12
C SER A 225 -15.84 16.42 -18.19
N ILE A 226 -17.01 16.16 -17.64
CA ILE A 226 -17.67 14.86 -17.65
C ILE A 226 -19.15 15.01 -17.99
N THR A 227 -19.77 13.89 -18.34
CA THR A 227 -21.22 13.79 -18.51
C THR A 227 -21.79 12.97 -17.37
N ILE A 228 -22.86 13.48 -16.74
CA ILE A 228 -23.61 12.73 -15.74
C ILE A 228 -24.79 11.99 -16.40
N PRO A 229 -25.28 10.88 -15.81
CA PRO A 229 -26.28 10.02 -16.44
C PRO A 229 -27.74 10.50 -16.28
N PHE A 230 -27.96 11.69 -15.72
CA PHE A 230 -29.29 12.26 -15.48
C PHE A 230 -29.33 13.74 -15.86
N SER A 231 -30.53 14.27 -16.09
CA SER A 231 -30.75 15.65 -16.53
C SER A 231 -31.18 16.57 -15.38
N GLU A 232 -30.70 17.80 -15.40
CA GLU A 232 -31.21 18.89 -14.55
C GLU A 232 -32.33 19.69 -15.26
N PRO A 233 -33.23 20.37 -14.50
CA PRO A 233 -33.33 20.34 -13.03
C PRO A 233 -33.92 19.01 -12.52
N LEU A 234 -33.49 18.57 -11.34
CA LEU A 234 -33.97 17.32 -10.76
C LEU A 234 -35.42 17.45 -10.27
N VAL A 235 -36.24 16.43 -10.50
CA VAL A 235 -37.68 16.50 -10.20
C VAL A 235 -37.98 15.98 -8.80
N GLN A 236 -38.75 16.78 -8.05
CA GLN A 236 -39.09 16.52 -6.65
C GLN A 236 -40.46 15.88 -6.44
N PRO A 237 -40.68 15.17 -5.30
CA PRO A 237 -39.68 14.84 -4.27
C PRO A 237 -38.78 13.68 -4.67
N PHE A 238 -37.58 13.59 -4.08
CA PHE A 238 -36.73 12.41 -4.24
C PHE A 238 -37.37 11.19 -3.57
N GLN A 239 -37.28 10.06 -4.26
CA GLN A 239 -37.71 8.76 -3.76
C GLN A 239 -36.49 7.97 -3.29
N PHE A 240 -36.63 7.31 -2.14
CA PHE A 240 -35.57 6.50 -1.56
C PHE A 240 -36.04 5.05 -1.55
N LYS A 241 -35.46 4.20 -2.42
CA LYS A 241 -35.84 2.80 -2.55
C LYS A 241 -34.73 1.91 -2.03
N TYR A 242 -35.08 0.98 -1.16
CA TYR A 242 -34.18 -0.03 -0.66
C TYR A 242 -34.06 -1.15 -1.68
N GLN A 243 -32.84 -1.52 -2.05
CA GLN A 243 -32.54 -2.69 -2.88
C GLN A 243 -31.69 -3.70 -2.13
#